data_AF-A0A4Q2ZEX3-F1
#
_entry.id   AF-A0A4Q2ZEX3-F1
#
_cell.length_a   1.000
_cell.length_b   1.000
_cell.length_c   1.000
_cell.angle_alpha   90.00
_cell.angle_beta   90.00
_cell.angle_gamma   90.00
#
_symmetry.space_group_name_H-M   'P 1'
#
loop_
_entity.id
_entity.type
_entity.pdbx_description
1 polymer ?
#
loop_
_entity_poly.entity_id
_entity_poly.type
_entity_poly.pdbx_seq_one_letter_code
_entity_poly.pdbx_strand_id
1 'polypeptide(L)'
;MTSKSLLALLITLPVVHAEWKPVGDKIMTKWAKELTPDKVWAEYPRPLLERENWTNLNGLWSYAIASKDAKEPGAWAGEILVPFAPESALSGVGKQLEPDQSLWYKRSISAFFFAEMERLY
;
A
#
# COMPACT_ATOMS: atom_id res chain seq x y z
N MET A 1 -40.96 -14.03 37.24
CA MET A 1 -39.65 -14.38 36.61
C MET A 1 -39.63 -13.79 35.22
N THR A 2 -39.25 -12.51 35.09
CA THR A 2 -39.16 -11.81 33.80
C THR A 2 -37.69 -11.67 33.42
N SER A 3 -37.33 -12.37 32.34
CA SER A 3 -35.98 -12.44 31.78
C SER A 3 -35.46 -11.05 31.40
N LYS A 4 -34.30 -10.67 31.94
CA LYS A 4 -33.56 -9.45 31.55
C LYS A 4 -32.69 -9.81 30.35
N SER A 5 -33.10 -9.41 29.15
CA SER A 5 -32.27 -9.50 27.97
C SER A 5 -31.11 -8.50 28.10
N LEU A 6 -29.89 -9.01 28.21
CA LEU A 6 -28.67 -8.21 28.22
C LEU A 6 -28.32 -7.85 26.76
N LEU A 7 -28.47 -6.59 26.40
CA LEU A 7 -28.10 -6.06 25.10
C LEU A 7 -26.56 -5.92 25.04
N ALA A 8 -25.89 -6.76 24.26
CA ALA A 8 -24.46 -6.65 24.02
C ALA A 8 -24.17 -5.46 23.08
N LEU A 9 -23.60 -4.40 23.63
CA LEU A 9 -23.15 -3.23 22.88
C LEU A 9 -21.85 -3.59 22.15
N LEU A 10 -21.91 -3.82 20.83
CA LEU A 10 -20.71 -3.96 20.00
C LEU A 10 -19.99 -2.61 19.94
N ILE A 11 -18.86 -2.49 20.64
CA ILE A 11 -17.94 -1.36 20.51
C ILE A 11 -17.13 -1.61 19.24
N THR A 12 -17.46 -0.90 18.16
CA THR A 12 -16.59 -0.83 16.97
C THR A 12 -15.35 -0.03 17.34
N LEU A 13 -14.21 -0.71 17.51
CA LEU A 13 -12.92 -0.03 17.62
C LEU A 13 -12.63 0.68 16.28
N PRO A 14 -12.30 1.97 16.27
CA PRO A 14 -11.83 2.63 15.06
C PRO A 14 -10.46 2.03 14.73
N VAL A 15 -10.36 1.36 13.58
CA VAL A 15 -9.06 0.98 13.03
C VAL A 15 -8.41 2.28 12.55
N VAL A 16 -7.55 2.86 13.37
CA VAL A 16 -6.75 4.03 13.01
C VAL A 16 -5.77 3.59 11.93
N HIS A 17 -6.10 3.85 10.67
CA HIS A 17 -5.15 3.69 9.57
C HIS A 17 -4.22 4.90 9.60
N ALA A 18 -2.91 4.64 9.64
CA ALA A 18 -1.91 5.69 9.58
C ALA A 18 -1.97 6.34 8.19
N GLU A 19 -2.46 7.57 8.12
CA GLU A 19 -2.51 8.37 6.90
C GLU A 19 -1.07 8.67 6.42
N TRP A 20 -0.74 8.23 5.20
CA TRP A 20 0.58 8.50 4.60
C TRP A 20 0.90 10.00 4.55
N LYS A 21 2.13 10.34 4.91
CA LYS A 21 2.74 11.68 4.71
C LYS A 21 4.24 11.52 4.42
N PRO A 22 4.85 12.38 3.60
CA PRO A 22 6.30 12.35 3.40
C PRO A 22 7.08 12.48 4.71
N VAL A 23 8.15 11.72 4.88
CA VAL A 23 8.98 11.72 6.08
C VAL A 23 10.27 12.50 5.86
N GLY A 24 10.42 13.62 6.58
CA GLY A 24 11.59 14.49 6.49
C GLY A 24 11.72 15.24 5.16
N ASP A 25 12.85 15.90 4.97
CA ASP A 25 13.04 16.88 3.87
C ASP A 25 14.07 16.46 2.81
N LYS A 26 14.53 15.19 2.85
CA LYS A 26 15.54 14.70 1.91
C LYS A 26 14.99 14.69 0.48
N ILE A 27 15.67 15.40 -0.43
CA ILE A 27 15.36 15.47 -1.87
C ILE A 27 13.93 16.02 -2.14
N MET A 28 13.43 16.92 -1.29
CA MET A 28 12.13 17.54 -1.49
C MET A 28 12.20 18.67 -2.53
N THR A 29 11.59 18.43 -3.69
CA THR A 29 11.40 19.44 -4.74
C THR A 29 10.05 20.15 -4.60
N LYS A 30 9.80 21.19 -5.40
CA LYS A 30 8.47 21.83 -5.45
C LYS A 30 7.36 20.84 -5.83
N TRP A 31 7.63 19.96 -6.79
CA TRP A 31 6.68 18.92 -7.22
C TRP A 31 6.44 17.87 -6.13
N ALA A 32 7.48 17.53 -5.37
CA ALA A 32 7.37 16.60 -4.24
C ALA A 32 6.41 17.11 -3.15
N LYS A 33 6.30 18.42 -2.95
CA LYS A 33 5.38 19.04 -1.99
C LYS A 33 3.92 19.01 -2.43
N GLU A 34 3.68 18.93 -3.73
CA GLU A 34 2.34 18.88 -4.33
C GLU A 34 1.84 17.45 -4.55
N LEU A 35 2.70 16.46 -4.27
CA LEU A 35 2.39 15.04 -4.45
C LEU A 35 1.34 14.59 -3.44
N THR A 36 0.31 13.95 -3.97
CA THR A 36 -0.70 13.23 -3.18
C THR A 36 -0.78 11.78 -3.65
N PRO A 37 -1.27 10.84 -2.82
CA PRO A 37 -1.32 9.44 -3.22
C PRO A 37 -2.16 9.15 -4.47
N ASP A 38 -3.16 9.97 -4.75
CA ASP A 38 -4.01 9.94 -5.94
C ASP A 38 -3.32 10.54 -7.19
N LYS A 39 -2.24 11.30 -7.03
CA LYS A 39 -1.48 11.96 -8.11
C LYS A 39 -0.10 11.37 -8.35
N VAL A 40 0.15 10.16 -7.85
CA VAL A 40 1.35 9.42 -8.24
C VAL A 40 1.26 9.03 -9.71
N TRP A 41 2.41 9.03 -10.40
CA TRP A 41 2.55 8.74 -11.83
C TRP A 41 1.55 7.68 -12.30
N ALA A 42 0.62 8.09 -13.17
CA ALA A 42 -0.49 7.26 -13.60
C ALA A 42 -0.33 6.70 -15.03
N GLU A 43 0.63 7.20 -15.81
CA GLU A 43 0.72 6.94 -17.26
C GLU A 43 1.18 5.51 -17.60
N TYR A 44 0.61 4.98 -18.68
CA TYR A 44 0.94 3.66 -19.22
C TYR A 44 2.37 3.65 -19.79
N PRO A 45 3.23 2.67 -19.45
CA PRO A 45 4.66 2.69 -19.84
C PRO A 45 4.94 2.72 -21.35
N ARG A 46 4.00 2.23 -22.18
CA ARG A 46 4.13 2.19 -23.64
C ARG A 46 2.85 2.70 -24.31
N PRO A 47 2.64 4.02 -24.44
CA PRO A 47 1.37 4.59 -24.88
C PRO A 47 0.84 4.03 -26.20
N LEU A 48 1.72 3.62 -27.12
CA LEU A 48 1.34 3.01 -28.40
C LEU A 48 0.90 1.53 -28.31
N LEU A 49 1.11 0.88 -27.16
CA LEU A 49 0.82 -0.54 -26.90
C LEU A 49 -0.09 -0.69 -25.68
N GLU A 50 -0.99 0.27 -25.48
CA GLU A 50 -1.95 0.25 -24.39
C GLU A 50 -2.90 -0.95 -24.55
N ARG A 51 -3.12 -1.66 -23.45
CA ARG A 51 -4.08 -2.76 -23.36
C ARG A 51 -5.32 -2.22 -22.67
N GLU A 52 -6.50 -2.62 -23.15
CA GLU A 52 -7.79 -2.14 -22.62
C GLU A 52 -7.96 -2.40 -21.11
N ASN A 53 -7.43 -3.51 -20.60
CA ASN A 53 -7.61 -3.95 -19.21
C ASN A 53 -6.40 -3.66 -18.31
N TRP A 54 -5.66 -2.58 -18.58
CA TRP A 54 -4.55 -2.21 -17.72
C TRP A 54 -5.01 -1.52 -16.43
N THR A 55 -4.42 -1.90 -15.30
CA THR A 55 -4.66 -1.27 -14.00
C THR A 55 -3.33 -0.77 -13.43
N ASN A 56 -3.29 0.52 -13.07
CA ASN A 56 -2.15 1.08 -12.38
C ASN A 56 -2.10 0.59 -10.93
N LEU A 57 -0.93 0.08 -10.51
CA LEU A 57 -0.70 -0.44 -9.16
C LEU A 57 -0.01 0.57 -8.22
N ASN A 58 0.30 1.77 -8.69
CA ASN A 58 0.81 2.87 -7.88
C ASN A 58 -0.25 3.35 -6.87
N GLY A 59 0.23 4.05 -5.84
CA GLY A 59 -0.58 4.49 -4.71
C GLY A 59 -0.18 3.80 -3.41
N LEU A 60 -1.09 3.78 -2.43
CA LEU A 60 -0.83 3.28 -1.09
C LEU A 60 -0.92 1.74 -1.02
N TRP A 61 0.05 1.17 -0.32
CA TRP A 61 0.12 -0.25 0.01
C TRP A 61 0.38 -0.39 1.51
N SER A 62 -0.20 -1.41 2.15
CA SER A 62 0.27 -1.80 3.47
C SER A 62 1.66 -2.42 3.34
N TYR A 63 2.58 -2.06 4.23
CA TYR A 63 3.95 -2.59 4.20
C TYR A 63 4.39 -3.20 5.53
N ALA A 64 5.37 -4.10 5.46
CA ALA A 64 6.05 -4.64 6.62
C ALA A 64 7.52 -4.90 6.29
N ILE A 65 8.40 -4.72 7.28
CA ILE A 65 9.80 -5.15 7.21
C ILE A 65 9.94 -6.34 8.15
N ALA A 66 10.36 -7.48 7.62
CA ALA A 66 10.52 -8.71 8.36
C ALA A 66 11.89 -9.35 8.06
N SER A 67 12.28 -10.35 8.84
CA SER A 67 13.46 -11.18 8.51
C SER A 67 13.31 -11.80 7.12
N LYS A 68 14.43 -11.96 6.39
CA LYS A 68 14.48 -12.64 5.10
C LYS A 68 13.93 -14.06 5.12
N ASP A 69 14.03 -14.74 6.26
CA ASP A 69 13.57 -16.11 6.44
C ASP A 69 12.09 -16.19 6.87
N ALA A 70 11.43 -15.04 7.08
CA ALA A 70 10.02 -15.02 7.46
C ALA A 70 9.14 -15.45 6.28
N LYS A 71 8.19 -16.36 6.56
CA LYS A 71 7.19 -16.78 5.56
C LYS A 71 6.16 -15.70 5.25
N GLU A 72 5.82 -14.90 6.24
CA GLU A 72 4.93 -13.74 6.14
C GLU A 72 5.17 -12.80 7.34
N PRO A 73 4.82 -11.51 7.24
CA PRO A 73 4.91 -10.60 8.36
C PRO A 73 3.76 -10.86 9.36
N GLY A 74 4.09 -10.94 10.66
CA GLY A 74 3.09 -11.09 11.72
C GLY A 74 2.22 -9.85 11.94
N ALA A 75 2.68 -8.67 11.49
CA ALA A 75 1.94 -7.42 11.53
C ALA A 75 2.38 -6.48 10.39
N TRP A 76 1.46 -5.62 9.96
CA TRP A 76 1.73 -4.56 8.99
C TRP A 76 2.14 -3.29 9.72
N ALA A 77 3.25 -2.68 9.29
CA ALA A 77 3.86 -1.54 9.96
C ALA A 77 3.15 -0.21 9.66
N GLY A 78 2.45 -0.12 8.53
CA GLY A 78 1.74 1.07 8.09
C GLY A 78 1.54 1.07 6.58
N GLU A 79 1.45 2.25 5.99
CA GLU A 79 1.32 2.44 4.54
C GLU A 79 2.63 2.96 3.92
N ILE A 80 2.89 2.54 2.68
CA ILE A 80 3.98 3.02 1.83
C ILE A 80 3.41 3.49 0.49
N LEU A 81 3.94 4.60 -0.02
CA LEU A 81 3.56 5.12 -1.33
C LEU A 81 4.44 4.51 -2.43
N VAL A 82 3.86 3.66 -3.26
CA VAL A 82 4.51 3.06 -4.44
C VAL A 82 4.42 4.06 -5.60
N PRO A 83 5.54 4.34 -6.33
CA PRO A 83 6.72 3.49 -6.48
C PRO A 83 7.98 3.95 -5.71
N PHE A 84 7.85 4.70 -4.62
CA PHE A 84 9.01 5.25 -3.92
C PHE A 84 9.70 4.21 -3.03
N ALA A 85 11.04 4.22 -3.02
CA ALA A 85 11.86 3.34 -2.19
C ALA A 85 11.64 3.63 -0.68
N PRO A 86 11.68 2.61 0.21
CA PRO A 86 11.30 2.74 1.62
C PRO A 86 12.13 3.75 2.42
N GLU A 87 13.37 4.02 2.01
CA GLU A 87 14.26 5.00 2.64
C GLU A 87 13.98 6.44 2.23
N SER A 88 13.23 6.64 1.14
CA SER A 88 12.91 7.96 0.62
C SER A 88 11.85 8.68 1.45
N ALA A 89 11.90 10.00 1.47
CA ALA A 89 10.90 10.82 2.16
C ALA A 89 9.49 10.57 1.59
N LEU A 90 9.36 10.53 0.26
CA LEU A 90 8.10 10.36 -0.44
C LEU A 90 7.46 8.98 -0.26
N SER A 91 8.20 7.96 0.17
CA SER A 91 7.58 6.68 0.53
C SER A 91 6.68 6.78 1.78
N GLY A 92 6.93 7.78 2.64
CA GLY A 92 6.31 7.90 3.95
C GLY A 92 6.89 6.95 5.01
N VAL A 93 7.87 6.11 4.64
CA VAL A 93 8.48 5.12 5.53
C VAL A 93 9.78 5.65 6.13
N GLY A 94 10.67 6.18 5.30
CA GLY A 94 11.96 6.76 5.73
C GLY A 94 12.90 5.77 6.42
N LYS A 95 12.83 4.48 6.10
CA LYS A 95 13.66 3.42 6.70
C LYS A 95 14.51 2.72 5.66
N GLN A 96 15.80 2.60 5.95
CA GLN A 96 16.70 1.76 5.18
C GLN A 96 16.46 0.29 5.53
N LEU A 97 16.49 -0.57 4.51
CA LEU A 97 16.35 -2.01 4.68
C LEU A 97 17.72 -2.63 4.98
N GLU A 98 17.80 -3.46 6.02
CA GLU A 98 19.05 -4.14 6.37
C GLU A 98 19.29 -5.41 5.52
N PRO A 99 20.54 -5.89 5.40
CA PRO A 99 20.87 -7.05 4.57
C PRO A 99 20.19 -8.37 4.97
N ASP A 100 19.66 -8.49 6.18
CA ASP A 100 18.94 -9.67 6.69
C ASP A 100 17.41 -9.47 6.68
N GLN A 101 16.92 -8.38 6.09
CA GLN A 101 15.51 -8.03 6.05
C GLN A 101 14.90 -8.12 4.64
N SER A 102 13.59 -8.32 4.61
CA SER A 102 12.74 -8.29 3.42
C SER A 102 11.61 -7.28 3.61
N LEU A 103 11.30 -6.54 2.55
CA LEU A 103 10.17 -5.63 2.49
C LEU A 103 8.96 -6.33 1.85
N TRP A 104 7.85 -6.31 2.57
CA TRP A 104 6.58 -6.88 2.17
C TRP A 104 5.59 -5.79 1.81
N TYR A 105 4.78 -6.04 0.79
CA TYR A 105 3.70 -5.16 0.34
C TYR A 105 2.39 -5.94 0.27
N LYS A 106 1.29 -5.30 0.65
CA LYS A 106 -0.06 -5.86 0.52
C LYS A 106 -1.05 -4.79 0.07
N ARG A 107 -1.82 -5.13 -0.95
CA ARG A 107 -2.96 -4.35 -1.44
C ARG A 107 -4.00 -5.30 -2.00
N SER A 108 -5.26 -5.05 -1.68
CA SER A 108 -6.38 -5.73 -2.33
C SER A 108 -6.69 -5.02 -3.64
N ILE A 109 -6.66 -5.77 -4.74
CA ILE A 109 -7.03 -5.29 -6.06
C ILE A 109 -8.25 -6.05 -6.56
N SER A 110 -9.11 -5.37 -7.31
CA SER A 110 -10.22 -6.04 -7.99
C SER A 110 -9.68 -6.74 -9.24
N ALA A 111 -9.83 -8.06 -9.31
CA ALA A 111 -9.55 -8.81 -10.52
C ALA A 111 -10.81 -8.84 -11.38
N PHE A 112 -10.72 -8.37 -12.62
CA PHE A 112 -11.76 -8.60 -13.61
C PHE A 112 -11.57 -10.03 -14.14
N PHE A 113 -12.57 -10.90 -13.90
CA PHE A 113 -12.54 -12.29 -14.35
C PHE A 113 -12.86 -12.32 -15.85
N PHE A 114 -11.96 -12.88 -16.66
CA PHE A 114 -12.18 -13.09 -18.09
C PHE A 114 -12.33 -14.58 -18.42
N ALA A 115 -13.16 -14.87 -19.41
CA ALA A 115 -13.36 -16.21 -19.96
C ALA A 115 -12.08 -16.69 -20.68
N GLU A 116 -11.36 -17.60 -20.02
CA GLU A 116 -10.53 -18.73 -20.49
C GLU A 116 -9.49 -18.57 -21.63
N MET A 117 -9.24 -17.40 -22.23
CA MET A 117 -8.32 -17.34 -23.39
C MET A 117 -7.22 -16.27 -23.38
N GLU A 118 -7.01 -15.51 -22.29
CA GLU A 118 -5.83 -14.63 -22.20
C GLU A 118 -5.13 -14.80 -20.85
N ARG A 119 -3.94 -15.40 -20.88
CA ARG A 119 -3.07 -15.47 -19.69
C ARG A 119 -2.65 -14.06 -19.28
N LEU A 120 -2.69 -13.83 -17.97
CA LEU A 120 -2.05 -12.70 -17.31
C LEU A 120 -0.53 -12.83 -17.48
N TYR A 121 0.06 -12.05 -18.40
CA TYR A 121 1.49 -11.80 -18.53
C TYR A 121 1.82 -10.37 -18.11
#